data_AF-A0AAJ2NTB9-F1
#
_entry.id   AF-A0AAJ2NTB9-F1
#
_cell.length_a   1.000
_cell.length_b   1.000
_cell.length_c   1.000
_cell.angle_alpha   90.00
_cell.angle_beta   90.00
_cell.angle_gamma   90.00
#
_symmetry.space_group_name_H-M   'P 1'
#
loop_
_entity.id
_entity.type
_entity.pdbx_description
1 polymer ?
#
loop_
_entity_poly.entity_id
_entity_poly.type
_entity_poly.pdbx_seq_one_letter_code
_entity_poly.pdbx_strand_id
1 'polypeptide(L)'
;PALRDNDFNVDLLKVLFMIKYVKELPANLDNIATLMVTHIDEDKLQLKEKIKVSLRKLISQTLVQKNGDNFIFLTDDEQDINREIK
;
A
#
# COMPACT_ATOMS: atom_id res chain seq x y z
N PRO A 1 -1.62 13.58 -11.01
CA PRO A 1 -0.21 13.46 -11.45
C PRO A 1 0.53 12.26 -10.82
N ALA A 2 0.45 12.07 -9.48
CA ALA A 2 1.14 10.96 -8.79
C ALA A 2 0.57 9.54 -9.07
N LEU A 3 -0.71 9.44 -9.42
CA LEU A 3 -1.43 8.18 -9.65
C LEU A 3 -1.42 7.71 -11.13
N ARG A 4 -0.86 8.49 -12.06
CA ARG A 4 -1.01 8.25 -13.50
C ARG A 4 0.00 7.27 -14.11
N ASP A 5 0.97 6.79 -13.33
CA ASP A 5 2.13 6.10 -13.91
C ASP A 5 2.08 4.56 -13.78
N ASN A 6 1.18 4.00 -12.96
CA ASN A 6 1.12 2.54 -12.74
C ASN A 6 -0.19 2.09 -12.08
N ASP A 7 -1.02 1.34 -12.82
CA ASP A 7 -2.29 0.78 -12.33
C ASP A 7 -2.11 -0.09 -11.07
N PHE A 8 -0.99 -0.82 -10.97
CA PHE A 8 -0.69 -1.64 -9.80
C PHE A 8 -0.55 -0.81 -8.52
N ASN A 9 0.02 0.40 -8.62
CA ASN A 9 0.13 1.29 -7.46
C ASN A 9 -1.24 1.80 -7.04
N VAL A 10 -2.11 2.09 -8.01
CA VAL A 10 -3.48 2.52 -7.77
C VAL A 10 -4.26 1.41 -7.07
N ASP A 11 -4.14 0.17 -7.54
CA ASP A 11 -4.81 -0.97 -6.91
C ASP A 11 -4.30 -1.27 -5.51
N LEU A 12 -2.99 -1.15 -5.27
CA LEU A 12 -2.43 -1.25 -3.93
C LEU A 12 -2.99 -0.16 -3.00
N LEU A 13 -3.09 1.09 -3.46
CA LEU A 13 -3.69 2.17 -2.67
C LEU A 13 -5.17 1.89 -2.36
N LYS A 14 -5.94 1.38 -3.33
CA LYS A 14 -7.34 0.98 -3.10
C LYS A 14 -7.42 -0.11 -2.03
N VAL A 15 -6.57 -1.14 -2.08
CA VAL A 15 -6.54 -2.20 -1.06
C VAL A 15 -6.25 -1.62 0.32
N LEU A 16 -5.19 -0.80 0.45
CA LEU A 16 -4.83 -0.17 1.72
C LEU A 16 -5.93 0.75 2.25
N PHE A 17 -6.62 1.47 1.36
CA PHE A 17 -7.78 2.30 1.72
C PHE A 17 -8.95 1.45 2.22
N MET A 18 -9.32 0.38 1.51
CA MET A 18 -10.43 -0.50 1.85
C MET A 18 -10.24 -1.17 3.22
N ILE A 19 -8.99 -1.50 3.60
CA ILE A 19 -8.69 -2.20 4.85
C ILE A 19 -8.25 -1.28 6.00
N LYS A 20 -8.13 0.04 5.78
CA LYS A 20 -7.57 0.99 6.77
C LYS A 20 -8.22 0.91 8.15
N TYR A 21 -9.52 0.63 8.21
CA TYR A 21 -10.30 0.58 9.46
C TYR A 21 -10.78 -0.82 9.83
N VAL A 22 -10.31 -1.87 9.14
CA VAL A 22 -10.68 -3.26 9.41
C VAL A 22 -9.67 -3.85 10.38
N LYS A 23 -10.01 -3.88 11.68
CA LYS A 23 -9.09 -4.27 12.76
C LYS A 23 -8.62 -5.72 12.65
N GLU A 24 -9.49 -6.58 12.15
CA GLU A 24 -9.28 -8.01 11.97
C GLU A 24 -8.34 -8.32 10.80
N LEU A 25 -8.02 -7.32 9.98
CA LEU A 25 -7.20 -7.46 8.78
C LEU A 25 -6.04 -6.45 8.79
N PRO A 26 -4.97 -6.74 9.56
CA PRO A 26 -3.78 -5.89 9.57
C PRO A 26 -3.21 -5.73 8.16
N ALA A 27 -2.89 -4.50 7.77
CA ALA A 27 -2.32 -4.18 6.47
C ALA A 27 -0.81 -4.53 6.37
N ASN A 28 -0.46 -5.77 6.72
CA ASN A 28 0.89 -6.30 6.56
C ASN A 28 1.10 -6.88 5.15
N LEU A 29 2.35 -7.13 4.78
CA LEU A 29 2.72 -7.58 3.44
C LEU A 29 2.01 -8.89 3.03
N ASP A 30 1.82 -9.82 3.96
CA ASP A 30 1.18 -11.12 3.68
C ASP A 30 -0.31 -10.97 3.37
N ASN A 31 -1.01 -10.15 4.14
CA ASN A 31 -2.42 -9.87 3.94
C ASN A 31 -2.66 -9.07 2.66
N ILE A 32 -1.84 -8.03 2.42
CA ILE A 32 -1.90 -7.25 1.17
C ILE A 32 -1.68 -8.17 -0.03
N ALA A 33 -0.63 -9.01 0.00
CA ALA A 33 -0.37 -9.96 -1.08
C ALA A 33 -1.56 -10.90 -1.30
N THR A 34 -2.17 -11.41 -0.23
CA THR A 34 -3.33 -12.30 -0.31
C THR A 34 -4.55 -11.62 -0.95
N LEU A 35 -4.79 -10.34 -0.65
CA LEU A 35 -5.89 -9.56 -1.22
C LEU A 35 -5.66 -9.14 -2.68
N MET A 36 -4.40 -9.08 -3.11
CA MET A 36 -4.01 -8.66 -4.47
C MET A 36 -3.77 -9.82 -5.44
N VAL A 37 -3.90 -11.08 -5.00
CA VAL A 37 -3.82 -12.24 -5.90
C VAL A 37 -4.96 -12.17 -6.92
N THR A 38 -4.62 -12.38 -8.18
CA THR A 38 -5.57 -12.32 -9.31
C THR A 38 -5.82 -13.69 -9.95
N HIS A 39 -4.88 -14.63 -9.80
CA HIS A 39 -4.96 -15.97 -10.39
C HIS A 39 -4.47 -17.02 -9.39
N ILE A 40 -5.02 -18.24 -9.47
CA ILE A 40 -4.68 -19.32 -8.52
C ILE A 40 -3.21 -19.76 -8.59
N ASP A 41 -2.60 -19.65 -9.77
CA ASP A 41 -1.22 -20.06 -10.03
C ASP A 41 -0.20 -18.91 -9.88
N GLU A 42 -0.63 -17.75 -9.35
CA GLU A 42 0.23 -16.58 -9.22
C GLU A 42 1.36 -16.81 -8.21
N ASP A 43 2.60 -16.50 -8.60
CA ASP A 43 3.77 -16.63 -7.72
C ASP A 43 3.70 -15.57 -6.61
N LYS A 44 3.32 -16.03 -5.41
CA LYS A 44 3.19 -15.17 -4.22
C LYS A 44 4.50 -14.48 -3.83
N LEU A 45 5.66 -15.08 -4.11
CA LEU A 45 6.95 -14.45 -3.80
C LEU A 45 7.20 -13.27 -4.75
N GLN A 46 6.97 -13.46 -6.04
CA GLN A 46 7.10 -12.38 -7.03
C GLN A 46 6.09 -11.25 -6.76
N LEU A 47 4.85 -11.59 -6.41
CA LEU A 47 3.83 -10.59 -6.05
C LEU A 47 4.27 -9.76 -4.84
N LYS A 48 4.80 -10.40 -3.79
CA LYS A 48 5.33 -9.70 -2.60
C LYS A 48 6.46 -8.74 -2.96
N GLU A 49 7.39 -9.14 -3.83
CA GLU A 49 8.46 -8.24 -4.27
C GLU A 49 7.92 -7.04 -5.05
N LYS A 50 6.93 -7.26 -5.93
CA LYS A 50 6.24 -6.17 -6.64
C LYS A 50 5.54 -5.20 -5.68
N ILE A 51 4.86 -5.72 -4.67
CA ILE A 51 4.24 -4.93 -3.60
C ILE A 51 5.29 -4.12 -2.84
N LYS A 52 6.42 -4.72 -2.44
CA LYS A 52 7.51 -4.00 -1.75
C LYS A 52 8.07 -2.85 -2.59
N VAL A 53 8.24 -3.04 -3.89
CA VAL A 53 8.68 -1.96 -4.80
C VAL A 53 7.65 -0.83 -4.84
N SER A 54 6.37 -1.18 -4.99
CA SER A 54 5.27 -0.21 -5.01
C SER A 54 5.15 0.56 -3.70
N LEU A 55 5.15 -0.13 -2.55
CA LEU A 55 5.11 0.47 -1.22
C LEU A 55 6.27 1.46 -1.00
N ARG A 56 7.49 1.13 -1.44
CA ARG A 56 8.63 2.06 -1.36
C ARG A 56 8.36 3.36 -2.12
N LYS A 57 7.80 3.26 -3.33
CA LYS A 57 7.42 4.45 -4.13
C LYS A 57 6.30 5.24 -3.47
N LEU A 58 5.28 4.57 -2.95
CA LEU A 58 4.14 5.23 -2.33
C LEU A 58 4.52 5.92 -1.00
N ILE A 59 5.44 5.33 -0.24
CA ILE A 59 6.00 5.94 0.98
C ILE A 59 6.85 7.18 0.63
N SER A 60 7.66 7.13 -0.43
CA SER A 60 8.45 8.29 -0.84
C SER A 60 7.58 9.45 -1.34
N GLN A 61 6.40 9.15 -1.88
CA GLN A 61 5.39 10.13 -2.29
C GLN A 61 4.48 10.60 -1.13
N THR A 62 4.71 10.10 0.09
CA THR A 62 3.88 10.38 1.27
C THR A 62 2.41 9.99 1.05
N LEU A 63 2.13 8.91 0.30
CA LEU A 63 0.77 8.37 0.13
C LEU A 63 0.48 7.22 1.10
N VAL A 64 1.53 6.55 1.57
CA VAL A 64 1.47 5.43 2.51
C VAL A 64 2.49 5.67 3.61
N GLN A 65 2.13 5.33 4.84
CA GLN A 65 3.03 5.30 5.98
C GLN A 65 3.29 3.86 6.42
N LYS A 66 4.53 3.55 6.84
CA LYS A 66 4.85 2.29 7.50
C LYS A 66 4.81 2.48 9.01
N ASN A 67 4.03 1.64 9.71
CA ASN A 67 3.97 1.60 11.17
C ASN A 67 4.20 0.14 11.64
N GLY A 68 5.39 -0.13 12.17
CA GLY A 68 5.84 -1.50 12.41
C GLY A 68 5.83 -2.30 11.11
N ASP A 69 5.10 -3.40 11.07
CA ASP A 69 4.94 -4.25 9.89
C ASP A 69 3.72 -3.92 9.03
N ASN A 70 2.93 -2.91 9.43
CA ASN A 70 1.72 -2.50 8.73
C ASN A 70 1.97 -1.28 7.83
N PHE A 71 1.21 -1.22 6.73
CA PHE A 71 1.20 -0.12 5.78
C PHE A 71 -0.16 0.58 5.83
N ILE A 72 -0.15 1.90 6.01
CA ILE A 72 -1.35 2.70 6.25
C ILE A 72 -1.49 3.70 5.11
N PHE A 73 -2.66 3.73 4.46
CA PHE A 73 -3.01 4.77 3.50
C PHE A 73 -3.20 6.12 4.21
N LEU A 74 -2.62 7.19 3.64
CA LEU A 74 -2.71 8.55 4.17
C LEU A 74 -3.79 9.37 3.44
N THR A 75 -4.73 9.95 4.18
CA THR A 75 -5.67 10.98 3.68
C THR A 75 -4.94 12.28 3.39
N ASP A 76 -5.50 13.16 2.56
CA ASP A 76 -4.87 14.42 2.18
C ASP A 76 -4.40 15.23 3.41
N ASP A 77 -5.24 15.37 4.43
CA ASP A 77 -4.88 16.01 5.71
C ASP A 77 -3.68 15.33 6.40
N GLU A 78 -3.65 13.99 6.45
CA GLU A 78 -2.53 13.25 7.03
C GLU A 78 -1.25 13.41 6.20
N GLN A 79 -1.36 13.52 4.87
CA GLN A 79 -0.22 13.74 3.98
C GLN A 79 0.39 15.12 4.19
N ASP A 80 -0.44 16.15 4.34
CA ASP A 80 0.02 17.52 4.55
C ASP A 80 0.78 17.63 5.87
N ILE A 81 0.24 17.06 6.96
CA ILE A 81 0.95 16.95 8.24
C ILE A 81 2.29 16.22 8.09
N ASN A 82 2.33 15.09 7.39
CA ASN A 82 3.57 14.32 7.22
C ASN A 82 4.61 15.05 6.35
N ARG A 83 4.19 15.91 5.43
CA ARG A 83 5.10 16.72 4.58
C ARG A 83 5.71 17.87 5.37
N GLU A 84 4.97 18.49 6.28
CA GLU A 84 5.48 19.60 7.11
C GLU A 84 6.53 19.15 8.14
N ILE A 85 6.45 17.89 8.60
CA ILE A 85 7.36 17.33 9.61
C ILE A 85 8.69 16.83 8.98
N LYS A 86 8.71 16.60 7.66
CA LYS A 86 9.85 16.03 6.92
C LYS A 86 10.85 17.10 6.47
#